data_AF-A0A1V5UTD2-F1
#
_entry.id   AF-A0A1V5UTD2-F1
#
_cell.length_a   1.000
_cell.length_b   1.000
_cell.length_c   1.000
_cell.angle_alpha   90.00
_cell.angle_beta   90.00
_cell.angle_gamma   90.00
#
_symmetry.space_group_name_H-M   'P 1'
#
loop_
_entity.id
_entity.type
_entity.pdbx_description
1 polymer ?
#
loop_
_entity_poly.entity_id
_entity_poly.type
_entity_poly.pdbx_seq_one_letter_code
_entity_poly.pdbx_strand_id
1 'polypeptide(L)'
;MNCKFTISRSGPSGRGKARNSRMRTAFFGGTFDPVHRGHLAIAQAVLDRGLADRVLFVPAPTPPHKTDQPVTPFERRFAMLALALEGHRNFELSDMERHRTGKSYTIDSLEALSTDANRGEILLLIGADSLCQLHTWKRPHDLVKSYRLITYPRYGEIPEPARLRPFWSEEEIARMLASVIPDAPHFPVSSTEIREMLKKGDLESASAFVTGRIMEYITDQHLYGTGGTENFPAPTVNKEKRKTGRTEEFMANEKKIEAEDIVKLCEEIAYDRKAENIIRIDLKELPAVTDYFLLCTASSEPHIRAIVERIQRDVLEKLKVKPLHVDGSPESRWSIVDFGSVMVHVMTEESRTRYQLEDLWGDAPKTDAVKRIEAALRRRAVSTKEKEAAK
;
A
#
# COMPACT_ATOMS: atom_id res chain seq x y z
N MET A 1 -14.37 -19.84 -54.17
CA MET A 1 -13.24 -19.03 -54.68
C MET A 1 -13.70 -17.59 -54.84
N ASN A 2 -12.89 -16.65 -54.32
CA ASN A 2 -12.90 -15.19 -54.53
C ASN A 2 -14.09 -14.37 -54.00
N CYS A 3 -14.05 -14.04 -52.71
CA CYS A 3 -14.70 -12.83 -52.19
C CYS A 3 -13.72 -11.65 -52.30
N LYS A 4 -14.09 -10.64 -53.09
CA LYS A 4 -13.29 -9.45 -53.41
C LYS A 4 -13.27 -8.49 -52.22
N PHE A 5 -12.08 -8.07 -51.82
CA PHE A 5 -11.85 -6.91 -50.94
C PHE A 5 -12.04 -5.62 -51.75
N THR A 6 -12.83 -4.68 -51.22
CA THR A 6 -12.87 -3.27 -51.65
C THR A 6 -12.59 -2.36 -50.46
N ILE A 7 -11.67 -1.44 -50.67
CA ILE A 7 -11.11 -0.46 -49.73
C ILE A 7 -12.01 0.79 -49.64
N SER A 8 -11.93 1.48 -48.50
CA SER A 8 -12.05 2.95 -48.31
C SER A 8 -13.28 3.43 -47.52
N ARG A 9 -13.06 3.96 -46.30
CA ARG A 9 -12.85 5.41 -46.09
C ARG A 9 -12.31 5.72 -44.69
N SER A 10 -11.33 6.61 -44.71
CA SER A 10 -10.59 7.26 -43.64
C SER A 10 -11.42 8.23 -42.79
N GLY A 11 -11.19 8.23 -41.47
CA GLY A 11 -11.54 9.27 -40.49
C GLY A 11 -10.31 9.60 -39.63
N PRO A 12 -10.22 10.78 -39.01
CA PRO A 12 -9.01 11.60 -39.01
C PRO A 12 -7.93 11.11 -38.04
N SER A 13 -6.71 11.03 -38.58
CA SER A 13 -5.46 10.92 -37.84
C SER A 13 -5.26 12.15 -36.94
N GLY A 14 -5.63 12.03 -35.67
CA GLY A 14 -5.08 12.87 -34.62
C GLY A 14 -3.58 12.63 -34.55
N ARG A 15 -2.80 13.62 -35.00
CA ARG A 15 -1.33 13.64 -34.89
C ARG A 15 -0.95 13.63 -33.40
N GLY A 16 -0.85 12.44 -32.82
CA GLY A 16 -0.03 12.25 -31.63
C GLY A 16 1.40 12.52 -32.03
N LYS A 17 1.92 13.70 -31.66
CA LYS A 17 3.37 13.93 -31.64
C LYS A 17 3.99 12.74 -30.92
N ALA A 18 4.77 11.92 -31.62
CA ALA A 18 5.60 10.91 -31.02
C ALA A 18 6.52 11.63 -30.01
N ARG A 19 6.16 11.60 -28.72
CA ARG A 19 7.09 11.96 -27.67
C ARG A 19 8.16 10.89 -27.73
N ASN A 20 9.35 11.28 -28.16
CA ASN A 20 10.58 10.53 -28.00
C ASN A 20 10.84 10.43 -26.48
N SER A 21 10.04 9.65 -25.74
CA SER A 21 10.09 9.65 -24.29
C SER A 21 11.11 8.64 -23.84
N ARG A 22 12.33 9.14 -23.64
CA ARG A 22 13.33 8.47 -22.81
C ARG A 22 12.65 8.06 -21.49
N MET A 23 12.83 6.80 -21.07
CA MET A 23 12.24 6.24 -19.85
C MET A 23 12.58 7.13 -18.64
N ARG A 24 11.63 7.38 -17.75
CA ARG A 24 11.80 8.24 -16.57
C ARG A 24 11.82 7.38 -15.31
N THR A 25 12.88 7.51 -14.52
CA THR A 25 13.06 6.78 -13.27
C THR A 25 13.13 7.77 -12.11
N ALA A 26 12.21 7.68 -11.14
CA ALA A 26 12.30 8.43 -9.90
C ALA A 26 13.23 7.72 -8.91
N PHE A 27 14.37 8.34 -8.60
CA PHE A 27 15.26 7.93 -7.53
C PHE A 27 14.62 8.26 -6.18
N PHE A 28 14.37 7.25 -5.36
CA PHE A 28 13.82 7.39 -4.03
C PHE A 28 14.83 6.88 -2.99
N GLY A 29 15.68 7.81 -2.54
CA GLY A 29 16.70 7.54 -1.53
C GLY A 29 16.15 7.65 -0.11
N GLY A 30 16.60 6.79 0.79
CA GLY A 30 16.15 6.82 2.18
C GLY A 30 16.86 5.85 3.10
N THR A 31 16.66 5.98 4.42
CA THR A 31 17.14 4.96 5.36
C THR A 31 16.24 3.71 5.31
N PHE A 32 14.92 3.89 5.22
CA PHE A 32 13.94 2.79 5.25
C PHE A 32 14.11 1.87 6.47
N ASP A 33 13.91 2.42 7.67
CA ASP A 33 14.24 1.72 8.93
C ASP A 33 13.09 1.73 9.96
N PRO A 34 11.99 0.99 9.73
CA PRO A 34 11.72 0.15 8.56
C PRO A 34 11.09 0.93 7.38
N VAL A 35 11.05 0.31 6.20
CA VAL A 35 10.13 0.72 5.13
C VAL A 35 8.69 0.52 5.61
N HIS A 36 7.78 1.38 5.17
CA HIS A 36 6.38 1.42 5.63
C HIS A 36 5.45 1.86 4.49
N ARG A 37 4.14 1.68 4.68
CA ARG A 37 3.09 1.94 3.67
C ARG A 37 3.15 3.35 3.09
N GLY A 38 3.47 4.36 3.91
CA GLY A 38 3.70 5.72 3.42
C GLY A 38 4.77 5.82 2.33
N HIS A 39 5.89 5.10 2.41
CA HIS A 39 6.88 5.10 1.34
C HIS A 39 6.31 4.52 0.03
N LEU A 40 5.58 3.41 0.13
CA LEU A 40 4.99 2.72 -1.02
C LEU A 40 3.91 3.58 -1.70
N ALA A 41 3.07 4.23 -0.90
CA ALA A 41 1.98 5.07 -1.40
C ALA A 41 2.50 6.32 -2.12
N ILE A 42 3.57 6.95 -1.62
CA ILE A 42 4.22 8.07 -2.33
C ILE A 42 4.85 7.60 -3.64
N ALA A 43 5.54 6.46 -3.63
CA ALA A 43 6.11 5.89 -4.85
C ALA A 43 5.01 5.56 -5.89
N GLN A 44 3.88 5.01 -5.45
CA GLN A 44 2.74 4.72 -6.33
C GLN A 44 2.11 6.01 -6.87
N ALA A 45 1.93 7.03 -6.03
CA ALA A 45 1.39 8.33 -6.41
C ALA A 45 2.21 9.03 -7.52
N VAL A 46 3.54 8.82 -7.54
CA VAL A 46 4.43 9.29 -8.61
C VAL A 46 4.13 8.61 -9.94
N LEU A 47 3.89 7.29 -9.92
CA LEU A 47 3.59 6.51 -11.12
C LEU A 47 2.19 6.83 -11.65
N ASP A 48 1.19 6.88 -10.78
CA ASP A 48 -0.22 7.14 -11.15
C ASP A 48 -0.40 8.49 -11.84
N ARG A 49 0.43 9.48 -11.45
CA ARG A 49 0.45 10.82 -12.06
C ARG A 49 1.29 10.91 -13.34
N GLY A 50 1.92 9.80 -13.75
CA GLY A 50 2.78 9.75 -14.94
C GLY A 50 4.03 10.63 -14.83
N LEU A 51 4.45 10.97 -13.61
CA LEU A 51 5.64 11.79 -13.35
C LEU A 51 6.92 10.99 -13.65
N ALA A 52 6.91 9.70 -13.33
CA ALA A 52 7.92 8.72 -13.71
C ALA A 52 7.28 7.42 -14.21
N ASP A 53 8.05 6.63 -14.95
CA ASP A 53 7.62 5.32 -15.45
C ASP A 53 8.02 4.20 -14.47
N ARG A 54 9.04 4.45 -13.64
CA ARG A 54 9.53 3.55 -12.58
C ARG A 54 9.98 4.33 -11.34
N VAL A 55 9.98 3.67 -10.18
CA VAL A 55 10.57 4.19 -8.94
C VAL A 55 11.71 3.28 -8.49
N LEU A 56 12.90 3.84 -8.33
CA LEU A 56 14.10 3.14 -7.86
C LEU A 56 14.33 3.46 -6.39
N PHE A 57 14.08 2.49 -5.51
CA PHE A 57 14.38 2.58 -4.09
C PHE A 57 15.87 2.33 -3.85
N VAL A 58 16.54 3.28 -3.18
CA VAL A 58 17.97 3.22 -2.89
C VAL A 58 18.20 3.38 -1.38
N PRO A 59 18.35 2.28 -0.62
CA PRO A 59 18.64 2.34 0.80
C PRO A 59 20.05 2.89 1.04
N ALA A 60 20.16 3.88 1.93
CA ALA A 60 21.45 4.41 2.35
C ALA A 60 22.06 3.52 3.44
N PRO A 61 23.29 2.96 3.31
CA PRO A 61 23.99 2.23 4.38
C PRO A 61 24.28 3.13 5.58
N THR A 62 24.81 4.33 5.33
CA THR A 62 25.19 5.32 6.34
C THR A 62 24.57 6.67 5.98
N PRO A 63 23.34 6.97 6.46
CA PRO A 63 22.69 8.24 6.17
C PRO A 63 23.50 9.40 6.76
N PRO A 64 23.84 10.44 5.98
CA PRO A 64 24.73 11.52 6.42
C PRO A 64 24.19 12.33 7.62
N HIS A 65 22.88 12.27 7.84
CA HIS A 65 22.12 13.02 8.87
C HIS A 65 21.75 12.18 10.10
N LYS A 66 22.18 10.91 10.19
CA LYS A 66 21.87 9.99 11.31
C LYS A 66 23.14 9.44 11.98
N THR A 67 24.07 10.31 12.35
CA THR A 67 25.36 9.93 12.94
C THR A 67 25.27 9.42 14.38
N ASP A 68 24.21 9.78 15.12
CA ASP A 68 24.14 9.56 16.58
C ASP A 68 23.07 8.53 17.02
N GLN A 69 22.41 7.85 16.08
CA GLN A 69 21.42 6.82 16.38
C GLN A 69 21.81 5.47 15.77
N PRO A 70 21.66 4.36 16.50
CA PRO A 70 21.86 3.03 15.93
C PRO A 70 20.86 2.80 14.79
N VAL A 71 21.37 2.64 13.58
CA VAL A 71 20.60 2.30 12.38
C VAL A 71 20.61 0.79 12.20
N THR A 72 19.47 0.20 11.86
CA THR A 72 19.41 -1.24 11.56
C THR A 72 20.40 -1.59 10.44
N PRO A 73 21.12 -2.73 10.52
CA PRO A 73 22.07 -3.13 9.48
C PRO A 73 21.47 -3.08 8.08
N PHE A 74 22.27 -2.62 7.10
CA PHE A 74 21.85 -2.44 5.71
C PHE A 74 21.10 -3.67 5.17
N GLU A 75 21.64 -4.87 5.40
CA GLU A 75 21.07 -6.13 4.90
C GLU A 75 19.64 -6.37 5.36
N ARG A 76 19.33 -6.01 6.61
CA ARG A 76 17.99 -6.19 7.16
C ARG A 76 17.00 -5.20 6.55
N ARG A 77 17.43 -3.95 6.35
CA ARG A 77 16.63 -2.91 5.69
C ARG A 77 16.41 -3.23 4.21
N PHE A 78 17.45 -3.73 3.54
CA PHE A 78 17.37 -4.20 2.16
C PHE A 78 16.40 -5.38 2.02
N ALA A 79 16.43 -6.34 2.95
CA ALA A 79 15.48 -7.44 2.97
C ALA A 79 14.02 -6.97 3.18
N MET A 80 13.78 -6.04 4.12
CA MET A 80 12.45 -5.46 4.31
C MET A 80 11.96 -4.71 3.06
N LEU A 81 12.83 -3.98 2.37
CA LEU A 81 12.51 -3.36 1.08
C LEU A 81 12.19 -4.41 0.02
N ALA A 82 12.98 -5.47 -0.12
CA ALA A 82 12.71 -6.53 -1.09
C ALA A 82 11.32 -7.16 -0.87
N LEU A 83 10.95 -7.42 0.39
CA LEU A 83 9.62 -7.90 0.76
C LEU A 83 8.52 -6.89 0.47
N ALA A 84 8.77 -5.60 0.71
CA ALA A 84 7.80 -4.52 0.50
C ALA A 84 7.49 -4.27 -0.99
N LEU A 85 8.47 -4.49 -1.86
CA LEU A 85 8.39 -4.19 -3.29
C LEU A 85 7.95 -5.40 -4.12
N GLU A 86 7.81 -6.58 -3.51
CA GLU A 86 7.38 -7.79 -4.18
C GLU A 86 5.97 -7.61 -4.79
N GLY A 87 5.81 -7.98 -6.06
CA GLY A 87 4.54 -7.80 -6.80
C GLY A 87 4.36 -6.43 -7.45
N HIS A 88 5.18 -5.42 -7.11
CA HIS A 88 5.11 -4.09 -7.72
C HIS A 88 5.97 -4.01 -8.99
N ARG A 89 5.35 -4.16 -10.17
CA ARG A 89 6.05 -4.23 -11.47
C ARG A 89 6.97 -3.05 -11.80
N ASN A 90 6.65 -1.86 -11.30
CA ASN A 90 7.35 -0.61 -11.63
C ASN A 90 8.20 -0.08 -10.47
N PHE A 91 8.34 -0.86 -9.39
CA PHE A 91 9.26 -0.57 -8.31
C PHE A 91 10.54 -1.39 -8.49
N GLU A 92 11.68 -0.73 -8.40
CA GLU A 92 13.02 -1.34 -8.46
C GLU A 92 13.73 -1.12 -7.13
N LEU A 93 14.51 -2.10 -6.70
CA LEU A 93 15.40 -1.99 -5.54
C LEU A 93 16.85 -1.98 -6.03
N SER A 94 17.64 -1.00 -5.58
CA SER A 94 19.06 -0.89 -5.90
C SER A 94 19.94 -1.17 -4.68
N ASP A 95 20.94 -2.03 -4.82
CA ASP A 95 21.99 -2.24 -3.83
C ASP A 95 23.24 -1.40 -4.10
N MET A 96 23.17 -0.41 -5.01
CA MET A 96 24.35 0.31 -5.49
C MET A 96 25.16 1.05 -4.41
N GLU A 97 24.53 1.37 -3.28
CA GLU A 97 25.22 2.00 -2.16
C GLU A 97 25.80 0.99 -1.17
N ARG A 98 25.49 -0.30 -1.28
CA ARG A 98 25.83 -1.36 -0.30
C ARG A 98 27.29 -1.37 0.13
N HIS A 99 28.20 -1.16 -0.81
CA HIS A 99 29.65 -1.19 -0.58
C HIS A 99 30.29 0.20 -0.48
N ARG A 100 29.49 1.28 -0.46
CA ARG A 100 30.04 2.64 -0.28
C ARG A 100 30.64 2.78 1.11
N THR A 101 31.91 3.17 1.16
CA THR A 101 32.59 3.54 2.40
C THR A 101 32.31 5.01 2.71
N GLY A 102 32.04 5.33 3.98
CA GLY A 102 31.71 6.69 4.40
C GLY A 102 30.23 7.07 4.23
N LYS A 103 29.95 8.37 4.11
CA LYS A 103 28.59 8.93 3.99
C LYS A 103 28.02 8.69 2.58
N SER A 104 26.77 8.24 2.50
CA SER A 104 26.02 8.20 1.24
C SER A 104 25.51 9.58 0.84
N TYR A 105 26.09 10.19 -0.19
CA TYR A 105 25.62 11.45 -0.76
C TYR A 105 24.79 11.22 -2.01
N THR A 106 23.56 11.75 -2.01
CA THR A 106 22.59 11.59 -3.11
C THR A 106 23.15 12.00 -4.48
N ILE A 107 23.91 13.10 -4.54
CA ILE A 107 24.50 13.58 -5.80
C ILE A 107 25.45 12.55 -6.42
N ASP A 108 26.25 11.87 -5.61
CA ASP A 108 27.21 10.86 -6.08
C ASP A 108 26.50 9.59 -6.59
N SER A 109 25.31 9.29 -6.05
CA SER A 109 24.48 8.16 -6.50
C SER A 109 23.73 8.48 -7.79
N LEU A 110 23.19 9.69 -7.90
CA LEU A 110 22.54 10.17 -9.12
C LEU A 110 23.52 10.31 -10.29
N GLU A 111 24.73 10.82 -10.05
CA GLU A 111 25.78 10.91 -11.08
C GLU A 111 26.20 9.51 -11.56
N ALA A 112 26.40 8.56 -10.64
CA ALA A 112 26.69 7.17 -11.00
C ALA A 112 25.56 6.53 -11.83
N LEU A 113 24.30 6.73 -11.43
CA LEU A 113 23.12 6.24 -12.19
C LEU A 113 23.02 6.85 -13.58
N SER A 114 23.40 8.12 -13.73
CA SER A 114 23.29 8.86 -15.00
C SER A 114 24.34 8.45 -16.02
N THR A 115 25.37 7.69 -15.62
CA THR A 115 26.36 7.11 -16.56
C THR A 115 25.78 5.98 -17.42
N ASP A 116 24.71 5.33 -16.96
CA ASP A 116 24.02 4.31 -17.73
C ASP A 116 23.02 4.94 -18.71
N ALA A 117 23.44 5.04 -19.97
CA ALA A 117 22.64 5.64 -21.02
C ALA A 117 21.26 4.98 -21.21
N ASN A 118 21.12 3.69 -20.85
CA ASN A 118 19.89 2.92 -20.98
C ASN A 118 18.85 3.19 -19.89
N ARG A 119 19.25 3.79 -18.76
CA ARG A 119 18.36 4.03 -17.61
C ARG A 119 17.39 5.19 -17.82
N GLY A 120 17.69 6.05 -18.79
CA GLY A 120 16.84 7.14 -19.20
C GLY A 120 17.00 8.43 -18.39
N GLU A 121 15.93 9.21 -18.24
CA GLU A 121 15.90 10.42 -17.40
C GLU A 121 15.77 10.02 -15.92
N ILE A 122 16.67 10.52 -15.07
CA ILE A 122 16.60 10.31 -13.61
C ILE A 122 15.98 11.54 -12.95
N LEU A 123 14.95 11.33 -12.13
CA LEU A 123 14.32 12.35 -11.30
C LEU A 123 14.62 12.07 -9.83
N LEU A 124 14.65 13.09 -8.99
CA LEU A 124 14.89 12.94 -7.56
C LEU A 124 13.56 13.10 -6.79
N LEU A 125 13.09 12.03 -6.16
CA LEU A 125 11.90 12.05 -5.31
C LEU A 125 12.29 12.33 -3.84
N ILE A 126 11.80 13.42 -3.27
CA ILE A 126 12.06 13.81 -1.87
C ILE A 126 10.81 14.38 -1.18
N GLY A 127 10.76 14.25 0.15
CA GLY A 127 9.73 14.89 0.96
C GLY A 127 10.01 16.39 1.16
N ALA A 128 8.95 17.15 1.47
CA ALA A 128 9.00 18.57 1.79
C ALA A 128 9.95 18.93 2.96
N ASP A 129 10.09 18.03 3.93
CA ASP A 129 11.04 18.12 5.04
C ASP A 129 12.50 18.09 4.56
N SER A 130 12.80 17.16 3.65
CA SER A 130 14.12 17.05 3.02
C SER A 130 14.40 18.23 2.09
N LEU A 131 13.38 18.73 1.39
CA LEU A 131 13.50 19.92 0.55
C LEU A 131 13.91 21.16 1.38
N CYS A 132 13.31 21.37 2.55
CA CYS A 132 13.69 22.47 3.45
C CYS A 132 15.18 22.43 3.86
N GLN A 133 15.71 21.23 4.03
CA GLN A 133 17.10 20.99 4.45
C GLN A 133 18.05 20.74 3.28
N LEU A 134 17.58 20.81 2.03
CA LEU A 134 18.36 20.43 0.85
C LEU A 134 19.65 21.26 0.70
N HIS A 135 19.65 22.51 1.17
CA HIS A 135 20.82 23.39 1.16
C HIS A 135 22.00 22.87 2.00
N THR A 136 21.76 21.92 2.91
CA THR A 136 22.79 21.27 3.73
C THR A 136 23.40 20.04 3.06
N TRP A 137 22.86 19.59 1.93
CA TRP A 137 23.34 18.40 1.24
C TRP A 137 24.63 18.70 0.47
N LYS A 138 25.39 17.66 0.11
CA LYS A 138 26.61 17.82 -0.70
C LYS A 138 26.24 18.34 -2.09
N ARG A 139 26.86 19.46 -2.50
CA ARG A 139 26.67 20.11 -3.82
C ARG A 139 25.18 20.36 -4.16
N PRO A 140 24.46 21.13 -3.32
CA PRO A 140 23.01 21.22 -3.39
C PRO A 140 22.52 21.96 -4.65
N HIS A 141 23.24 23.01 -5.08
CA HIS A 141 22.96 23.74 -6.32
C HIS A 141 23.17 22.88 -7.57
N ASP A 142 24.24 22.07 -7.62
CA ASP A 142 24.47 21.14 -8.73
C ASP A 142 23.33 20.13 -8.85
N LEU A 143 22.83 19.64 -7.71
CA LEU A 143 21.73 18.68 -7.64
C LEU A 143 20.43 19.27 -8.20
N VAL A 144 20.03 20.49 -7.77
CA VAL A 144 18.83 21.17 -8.26
C VAL A 144 18.95 21.59 -9.72
N LYS A 145 20.16 21.91 -10.17
CA LYS A 145 20.43 22.26 -11.58
C LYS A 145 20.39 21.04 -12.50
N SER A 146 20.88 19.89 -12.04
CA SER A 146 21.10 18.71 -12.89
C SER A 146 19.92 17.74 -12.90
N TYR A 147 19.12 17.71 -11.85
CA TYR A 147 18.02 16.74 -11.69
C TYR A 147 16.70 17.45 -11.44
N ARG A 148 15.64 16.95 -12.07
CA ARG A 148 14.28 17.39 -11.77
C ARG A 148 13.82 16.76 -10.46
N LEU A 149 13.31 17.58 -9.55
CA LEU A 149 12.79 17.12 -8.27
C LEU A 149 11.31 16.79 -8.38
N ILE A 150 10.89 15.74 -7.69
CA ILE A 150 9.49 15.45 -7.39
C ILE A 150 9.34 15.60 -5.88
N THR A 151 8.49 16.54 -5.45
CA THR A 151 8.33 16.87 -4.03
C THR A 151 6.94 16.48 -3.54
N TYR A 152 6.83 15.91 -2.34
CA TYR A 152 5.55 15.58 -1.71
C TYR A 152 5.45 16.13 -0.27
N PRO A 153 4.24 16.50 0.20
CA PRO A 153 4.02 17.01 1.54
C PRO A 153 4.07 15.86 2.55
N ARG A 154 5.20 15.70 3.24
CA ARG A 154 5.37 14.64 4.25
C ARG A 154 4.47 14.84 5.47
N TYR A 155 4.23 16.09 5.86
CA TYR A 155 3.44 16.48 7.03
C TYR A 155 2.27 17.40 6.62
N GLY A 156 1.70 17.16 5.44
CA GLY A 156 0.55 17.91 4.94
C GLY A 156 0.87 19.25 4.27
N GLU A 157 2.10 19.74 4.34
CA GLU A 157 2.49 21.02 3.74
C GLU A 157 3.73 20.95 2.85
N ILE A 158 3.72 21.80 1.82
CA ILE A 158 4.87 22.11 0.97
C ILE A 158 5.44 23.44 1.45
N PRO A 159 6.77 23.61 1.57
CA PRO A 159 7.34 24.86 2.05
C PRO A 159 7.00 26.03 1.13
N GLU A 160 6.51 27.11 1.73
CA GLU A 160 6.37 28.40 1.07
C GLU A 160 7.71 28.86 0.47
N PRO A 161 7.72 29.44 -0.75
CA PRO A 161 8.94 29.93 -1.40
C PRO A 161 9.82 30.80 -0.49
N ALA A 162 9.20 31.61 0.38
CA ALA A 162 9.88 32.46 1.34
C ALA A 162 10.85 31.70 2.27
N ARG A 163 10.56 30.44 2.61
CA ARG A 163 11.42 29.60 3.45
C ARG A 163 12.67 29.10 2.71
N LEU A 164 12.65 29.09 1.37
CA LEU A 164 13.74 28.63 0.52
C LEU A 164 14.66 29.77 0.06
N ARG A 165 14.13 31.00 -0.08
CA ARG A 165 14.88 32.21 -0.49
C ARG A 165 16.21 32.47 0.22
N PRO A 166 16.42 32.13 1.51
CA PRO A 166 17.72 32.36 2.15
C PRO A 166 18.88 31.57 1.52
N PHE A 167 18.60 30.48 0.81
CA PHE A 167 19.63 29.57 0.31
C PHE A 167 19.58 29.34 -1.21
N TRP A 168 18.54 29.82 -1.88
CA TRP A 168 18.22 29.47 -3.26
C TRP A 168 17.81 30.69 -4.07
N SER A 169 18.21 30.75 -5.34
CA SER A 169 17.71 31.74 -6.28
C SER A 169 16.25 31.48 -6.66
N GLU A 170 15.53 32.50 -7.15
CA GLU A 170 14.12 32.34 -7.59
C GLU A 170 13.98 31.28 -8.70
N GLU A 171 14.97 31.15 -9.58
CA GLU A 171 15.00 30.13 -10.63
C GLU A 171 15.14 28.71 -10.07
N GLU A 172 15.94 28.52 -9.03
CA GLU A 172 16.10 27.24 -8.35
C GLU A 172 14.83 26.89 -7.56
N ILE A 173 14.24 27.87 -6.86
CA ILE A 173 12.97 27.68 -6.17
C ILE A 173 11.88 27.25 -7.14
N ALA A 174 11.77 27.92 -8.29
CA ALA A 174 10.83 27.55 -9.34
C ALA A 174 11.07 26.12 -9.84
N ARG A 175 12.33 25.69 -10.02
CA ARG A 175 12.67 24.31 -10.42
C ARG A 175 12.27 23.29 -9.36
N MET A 176 12.57 23.55 -8.08
CA MET A 176 12.27 22.64 -6.97
C MET A 176 10.75 22.46 -6.77
N LEU A 177 9.97 23.51 -7.03
CA LEU A 177 8.52 23.51 -6.88
C LEU A 177 7.77 23.20 -8.19
N ALA A 178 8.48 22.92 -9.28
CA ALA A 178 7.87 22.66 -10.59
C ALA A 178 7.11 21.33 -10.67
N SER A 179 7.39 20.37 -9.78
CA SER A 179 6.76 19.04 -9.78
C SER A 179 6.45 18.61 -8.36
N VAL A 180 5.42 19.25 -7.81
CA VAL A 180 4.87 18.96 -6.48
C VAL A 180 3.68 18.01 -6.62
N ILE A 181 3.54 17.09 -5.68
CA ILE A 181 2.37 16.24 -5.51
C ILE A 181 1.60 16.77 -4.30
N PRO A 182 0.75 17.82 -4.44
CA PRO A 182 0.11 18.45 -3.28
C PRO A 182 -0.87 17.49 -2.59
N ASP A 183 -1.59 16.68 -3.37
CA ASP A 183 -2.54 15.68 -2.85
C ASP A 183 -1.88 14.31 -2.72
N ALA A 184 -0.61 14.29 -2.29
CA ALA A 184 0.06 13.02 -2.02
C ALA A 184 -0.62 12.33 -0.84
N PRO A 185 -0.76 10.98 -0.87
CA PRO A 185 -1.30 10.23 0.25
C PRO A 185 -0.59 10.60 1.57
N HIS A 186 -1.34 11.12 2.53
CA HIS A 186 -0.80 11.52 3.82
C HIS A 186 -0.81 10.32 4.77
N PHE A 187 0.37 9.97 5.30
CA PHE A 187 0.53 8.92 6.30
C PHE A 187 1.03 9.55 7.59
N PRO A 188 0.22 9.59 8.66
CA PRO A 188 0.57 10.23 9.93
C PRO A 188 1.50 9.34 10.76
N VAL A 189 2.57 8.81 10.16
CA VAL A 189 3.54 7.97 10.84
C VAL A 189 4.92 8.08 10.19
N SER A 190 5.95 8.05 11.03
CA SER A 190 7.34 7.92 10.64
C SER A 190 7.91 6.56 11.02
N SER A 191 8.98 6.12 10.36
CA SER A 191 9.71 4.93 10.79
C SER A 191 10.17 5.03 12.26
N THR A 192 10.41 6.23 12.80
CA THR A 192 10.78 6.40 14.22
C THR A 192 9.63 6.02 15.14
N GLU A 193 8.41 6.50 14.86
CA GLU A 193 7.22 6.13 15.62
C GLU A 193 6.94 4.63 15.53
N ILE A 194 7.12 4.01 14.36
CA ILE A 194 7.00 2.54 14.20
C ILE A 194 8.01 1.81 15.09
N ARG A 195 9.29 2.24 15.10
CA ARG A 195 10.31 1.64 15.98
C ARG A 195 9.95 1.83 17.46
N GLU A 196 9.36 2.96 17.84
CA GLU A 196 8.91 3.21 19.21
C GLU A 196 7.72 2.35 19.61
N MET A 197 6.75 2.13 18.72
CA MET A 197 5.64 1.20 18.91
C MET A 197 6.18 -0.22 19.16
N LEU A 198 7.03 -0.71 18.25
CA LEU A 198 7.64 -2.04 18.34
C LEU A 198 8.45 -2.22 19.63
N LYS A 199 9.23 -1.20 20.02
CA LYS A 199 10.01 -1.23 21.26
C LYS A 199 9.14 -1.30 22.52
N LYS A 200 7.94 -0.75 22.47
CA LYS A 200 6.94 -0.82 23.55
C LYS A 200 6.15 -2.13 23.55
N GLY A 201 6.39 -3.02 22.60
CA GLY A 201 5.61 -4.25 22.40
C GLY A 201 4.26 -4.02 21.71
N ASP A 202 4.02 -2.82 21.18
CA ASP A 202 2.79 -2.44 20.47
C ASP A 202 2.87 -2.91 19.01
N LEU A 203 2.87 -4.25 18.83
CA LEU A 203 2.95 -4.90 17.52
C LEU A 203 1.72 -4.59 16.67
N GLU A 204 0.57 -4.42 17.31
CA GLU A 204 -0.73 -4.15 16.69
C GLU A 204 -0.75 -2.76 16.03
N SER A 205 -0.35 -1.70 16.75
CA SER A 205 -0.29 -0.38 16.12
C SER A 205 0.78 -0.33 15.02
N ALA A 206 1.91 -1.05 15.19
CA ALA A 206 2.96 -1.11 14.19
C ALA A 206 2.53 -1.83 12.89
N SER A 207 1.71 -2.89 12.99
CA SER A 207 1.25 -3.67 11.82
C SER A 207 0.39 -2.86 10.86
N ALA A 208 -0.36 -1.88 11.37
CA ALA A 208 -1.16 -0.96 10.55
C ALA A 208 -0.30 -0.16 9.54
N PHE A 209 0.97 0.05 9.84
CA PHE A 209 1.84 0.94 9.07
C PHE A 209 2.84 0.23 8.17
N VAL A 210 3.08 -1.07 8.35
CA VAL A 210 3.93 -1.88 7.46
C VAL A 210 3.11 -3.01 6.83
N THR A 211 3.69 -3.76 5.90
CA THR A 211 3.01 -4.93 5.30
C THR A 211 3.16 -6.14 6.22
N GLY A 212 2.25 -7.12 6.14
CA GLY A 212 2.32 -8.35 6.96
C GLY A 212 3.67 -9.06 6.86
N ARG A 213 4.22 -9.20 5.64
CA ARG A 213 5.54 -9.79 5.41
C ARG A 213 6.70 -9.02 6.08
N ILE A 214 6.57 -7.70 6.23
CA ILE A 214 7.56 -6.90 6.96
C ILE A 214 7.40 -7.13 8.46
N MET A 215 6.18 -7.20 8.98
CA MET A 215 5.94 -7.53 10.39
C MET A 215 6.49 -8.92 10.75
N GLU A 216 6.23 -9.93 9.93
CA GLU A 216 6.79 -11.28 10.09
C GLU A 216 8.32 -11.21 10.14
N TYR A 217 8.94 -10.53 9.19
CA TYR A 217 10.39 -10.37 9.17
C TYR A 217 10.93 -9.64 10.40
N ILE A 218 10.26 -8.56 10.85
CA ILE A 218 10.64 -7.80 12.04
C ILE A 218 10.60 -8.68 13.30
N THR A 219 9.55 -9.50 13.44
CA THR A 219 9.37 -10.39 14.58
C THR A 219 10.36 -11.54 14.55
N ASP A 220 10.49 -12.25 13.42
CA ASP A 220 11.42 -13.38 13.24
C ASP A 220 12.88 -12.99 13.47
N GLN A 221 13.23 -11.76 13.06
CA GLN A 221 14.57 -11.22 13.20
C GLN A 221 14.80 -10.48 14.52
N HIS A 222 13.81 -10.45 15.42
CA HIS A 222 13.83 -9.77 16.71
C HIS A 222 14.24 -8.29 16.60
N LEU A 223 13.80 -7.62 15.54
CA LEU A 223 14.16 -6.23 15.27
C LEU A 223 13.39 -5.27 16.17
N TYR A 224 14.00 -4.12 16.47
CA TYR A 224 13.33 -3.02 17.17
C TYR A 224 12.82 -3.33 18.59
N GLY A 225 13.33 -4.39 19.22
CA GLY A 225 12.96 -4.75 20.60
C GLY A 225 11.86 -5.80 20.71
N THR A 226 11.46 -6.46 19.61
CA THR A 226 10.46 -7.55 19.62
C THR A 226 10.93 -8.84 20.31
N GLY A 227 12.14 -8.87 20.89
CA GLY A 227 12.72 -10.03 21.57
C GLY A 227 12.48 -10.14 23.09
N GLY A 228 11.37 -9.61 23.63
CA GLY A 228 11.09 -9.60 25.07
C GLY A 228 9.79 -10.31 25.48
N THR A 229 9.95 -11.47 26.13
CA THR A 229 9.00 -12.25 26.98
C THR A 229 7.63 -12.64 26.41
N GLU A 230 7.54 -13.80 25.75
CA GLU A 230 6.97 -15.08 26.26
C GLU A 230 6.99 -16.13 25.14
N ASN A 231 7.14 -17.40 25.52
CA ASN A 231 7.29 -18.55 24.63
C ASN A 231 6.16 -18.66 23.59
N PHE A 232 6.50 -18.44 22.31
CA PHE A 232 5.75 -19.02 21.20
C PHE A 232 6.54 -20.21 20.63
N PRO A 233 5.91 -21.39 20.47
CA PRO A 233 6.59 -22.53 19.86
C PRO A 233 6.93 -22.16 18.42
N ALA A 234 8.20 -22.32 18.05
CA ALA A 234 8.69 -22.11 16.70
C ALA A 234 7.86 -22.94 15.69
N PRO A 235 7.51 -22.40 14.51
CA PRO A 235 7.06 -23.24 13.41
C PRO A 235 8.22 -24.17 13.06
N THR A 236 8.03 -25.46 13.30
CA THR A 236 8.95 -26.49 12.82
C THR A 236 8.94 -26.44 11.31
N VAL A 237 10.03 -25.97 10.71
CA VAL A 237 10.30 -26.12 9.28
C VAL A 237 10.48 -27.62 9.03
N ASN A 238 9.39 -28.28 8.68
CA ASN A 238 9.44 -29.68 8.27
C ASN A 238 10.07 -29.73 6.88
N LYS A 239 11.39 -29.97 6.83
CA LYS A 239 12.15 -30.26 5.62
C LYS A 239 11.78 -31.66 5.13
N GLU A 240 10.59 -31.82 4.57
CA GLU A 240 10.26 -33.01 3.78
C GLU A 240 10.09 -32.65 2.30
N LYS A 241 10.99 -33.26 1.53
CA LYS A 241 11.06 -33.28 0.08
C LYS A 241 9.67 -33.53 -0.52
N ARG A 242 9.04 -32.51 -1.12
CA ARG A 242 7.98 -32.76 -2.10
C ARG A 242 8.62 -33.10 -3.44
N LYS A 243 8.66 -34.42 -3.68
CA LYS A 243 8.88 -35.02 -4.99
C LYS A 243 7.97 -34.36 -6.02
N THR A 244 8.59 -34.03 -7.13
CA THR A 244 7.97 -33.73 -8.41
C THR A 244 7.05 -34.88 -8.86
N GLY A 245 5.87 -34.53 -9.37
CA GLY A 245 5.02 -35.42 -10.17
C GLY A 245 3.57 -35.51 -9.71
N ARG A 246 2.66 -35.20 -10.65
CA ARG A 246 1.18 -35.24 -10.60
C ARG A 246 0.58 -34.03 -9.88
N THR A 247 -0.23 -33.18 -10.52
CA THR A 247 -1.31 -33.45 -11.48
C THR A 247 -1.60 -32.17 -12.28
N GLU A 248 -1.37 -32.16 -13.59
CA GLU A 248 -1.93 -31.16 -14.52
C GLU A 248 -3.35 -31.53 -15.01
N GLU A 249 -3.95 -32.59 -14.44
CA GLU A 249 -5.16 -33.22 -14.98
C GLU A 249 -6.45 -32.98 -14.16
N PHE A 250 -6.41 -32.15 -13.10
CA PHE A 250 -7.59 -31.88 -12.25
C PHE A 250 -8.16 -30.45 -12.36
N MET A 251 -7.70 -29.63 -13.31
CA MET A 251 -8.19 -28.26 -13.49
C MET A 251 -9.18 -28.18 -14.65
N ALA A 252 -10.33 -28.82 -14.49
CA ALA A 252 -11.50 -28.54 -15.32
C ALA A 252 -12.73 -28.58 -14.42
N ASN A 253 -13.34 -27.40 -14.22
CA ASN A 253 -14.64 -27.16 -13.59
C ASN A 253 -14.68 -26.73 -12.11
N GLU A 254 -13.82 -25.78 -11.71
CA GLU A 254 -14.11 -24.92 -10.55
C GLU A 254 -14.61 -23.56 -11.02
N LYS A 255 -15.80 -23.17 -10.55
CA LYS A 255 -16.39 -21.85 -10.79
C LYS A 255 -15.46 -20.82 -10.15
N LYS A 256 -14.90 -19.91 -10.94
CA LYS A 256 -14.03 -18.83 -10.44
C LYS A 256 -14.84 -17.97 -9.45
N ILE A 257 -14.36 -17.88 -8.21
CA ILE A 257 -15.00 -17.09 -7.15
C ILE A 257 -14.54 -15.65 -7.32
N GLU A 258 -15.49 -14.73 -7.47
CA GLU A 258 -15.19 -13.32 -7.68
C GLU A 258 -15.25 -12.54 -6.36
N ALA A 259 -14.55 -11.40 -6.29
CA ALA A 259 -14.53 -10.55 -5.10
C ALA A 259 -15.93 -10.12 -4.64
N GLU A 260 -16.86 -9.96 -5.59
CA GLU A 260 -18.25 -9.62 -5.35
C GLU A 260 -19.00 -10.73 -4.58
N ASP A 261 -18.64 -12.01 -4.79
CA ASP A 261 -19.25 -13.13 -4.07
C ASP A 261 -18.78 -13.16 -2.61
N ILE A 262 -17.50 -12.86 -2.38
CA ILE A 262 -16.90 -12.80 -1.05
C ILE A 262 -17.50 -11.65 -0.24
N VAL A 263 -17.54 -10.42 -0.79
CA VAL A 263 -18.04 -9.25 -0.04
C VAL A 263 -19.53 -9.40 0.29
N LYS A 264 -20.35 -9.92 -0.63
CA LYS A 264 -21.78 -10.18 -0.37
C LYS A 264 -21.99 -11.19 0.74
N LEU A 265 -21.21 -12.26 0.75
CA LEU A 265 -21.29 -13.26 1.81
C LEU A 265 -20.88 -12.66 3.17
N CYS A 266 -19.81 -11.86 3.21
CA CYS A 266 -19.40 -11.15 4.42
C CYS A 266 -20.46 -10.16 4.92
N GLU A 267 -21.12 -9.41 4.02
CA GLU A 267 -22.25 -8.52 4.37
C GLU A 267 -23.40 -9.29 5.02
N GLU A 268 -23.80 -10.42 4.42
CA GLU A 268 -24.88 -11.28 4.95
C GLU A 268 -24.50 -11.83 6.34
N ILE A 269 -23.28 -12.32 6.50
CA ILE A 269 -22.79 -12.85 7.77
C ILE A 269 -22.76 -11.76 8.84
N ALA A 270 -22.23 -10.57 8.52
CA ALA A 270 -22.17 -9.45 9.45
C ALA A 270 -23.58 -9.01 9.89
N TYR A 271 -24.52 -8.92 8.94
CA TYR A 271 -25.93 -8.60 9.23
C TYR A 271 -26.59 -9.66 10.12
N ASP A 272 -26.40 -10.94 9.82
CA ASP A 272 -26.94 -12.05 10.61
C ASP A 272 -26.39 -12.05 12.04
N ARG A 273 -25.11 -11.70 12.20
CA ARG A 273 -24.46 -11.54 13.50
C ARG A 273 -24.86 -10.28 14.26
N LYS A 274 -25.71 -9.42 13.68
CA LYS A 274 -26.20 -8.16 14.25
C LYS A 274 -25.13 -7.06 14.32
N ALA A 275 -24.18 -7.06 13.39
CA ALA A 275 -23.33 -5.90 13.16
C ALA A 275 -24.17 -4.70 12.69
N GLU A 276 -23.78 -3.52 13.12
CA GLU A 276 -24.42 -2.25 12.80
C GLU A 276 -23.60 -1.49 11.76
N ASN A 277 -24.22 -0.49 11.12
CA ASN A 277 -23.57 0.42 10.16
C ASN A 277 -22.67 -0.32 9.14
N ILE A 278 -23.22 -1.35 8.48
CA ILE A 278 -22.46 -2.19 7.54
C ILE A 278 -22.31 -1.44 6.22
N ILE A 279 -21.14 -0.87 5.98
CA ILE A 279 -20.84 -0.05 4.79
C ILE A 279 -19.83 -0.78 3.91
N ARG A 280 -20.23 -1.04 2.68
CA ARG A 280 -19.31 -1.47 1.63
C ARG A 280 -18.79 -0.26 0.87
N ILE A 281 -17.49 -0.20 0.67
CA ILE A 281 -16.80 0.81 -0.13
C ILE A 281 -16.23 0.11 -1.37
N ASP A 282 -16.61 0.57 -2.57
CA ASP A 282 -16.09 0.07 -3.84
C ASP A 282 -14.80 0.80 -4.20
N LEU A 283 -13.70 0.05 -4.27
CA LEU A 283 -12.37 0.58 -4.52
C LEU A 283 -11.85 0.18 -5.90
N LYS A 284 -12.66 -0.45 -6.78
CA LYS A 284 -12.21 -0.97 -8.08
C LYS A 284 -11.71 0.11 -9.03
N GLU A 285 -12.33 1.28 -8.96
CA GLU A 285 -11.96 2.46 -9.77
C GLU A 285 -10.92 3.34 -9.06
N LEU A 286 -10.43 2.90 -7.90
CA LEU A 286 -9.41 3.58 -7.11
C LEU A 286 -8.13 2.73 -7.06
N PRO A 287 -6.95 3.36 -6.92
CA PRO A 287 -5.68 2.64 -6.80
C PRO A 287 -5.52 2.04 -5.38
N ALA A 288 -6.37 1.08 -5.02
CA ALA A 288 -6.36 0.36 -3.75
C ALA A 288 -5.78 -1.05 -3.90
N VAL A 289 -5.30 -1.63 -2.79
CA VAL A 289 -4.77 -3.01 -2.74
C VAL A 289 -5.87 -4.09 -2.74
N THR A 290 -7.13 -3.68 -2.68
CA THR A 290 -8.30 -4.54 -2.59
C THR A 290 -9.46 -3.94 -3.39
N ASP A 291 -10.39 -4.76 -3.84
CA ASP A 291 -11.55 -4.30 -4.63
C ASP A 291 -12.64 -3.71 -3.73
N TYR A 292 -12.75 -4.23 -2.49
CA TYR A 292 -13.79 -3.84 -1.55
C TYR A 292 -13.28 -3.69 -0.12
N PHE A 293 -13.67 -2.60 0.52
CA PHE A 293 -13.72 -2.54 1.98
C PHE A 293 -15.14 -2.81 2.47
N LEU A 294 -15.24 -3.57 3.56
CA LEU A 294 -16.48 -3.77 4.30
C LEU A 294 -16.26 -3.31 5.74
N LEU A 295 -16.91 -2.23 6.14
CA LEU A 295 -16.84 -1.67 7.48
C LEU A 295 -18.06 -2.11 8.28
N CYS A 296 -17.85 -2.72 9.43
CA CYS A 296 -18.88 -3.23 10.33
C CYS A 296 -18.68 -2.65 11.74
N THR A 297 -19.72 -2.04 12.31
CA THR A 297 -19.72 -1.68 13.74
C THR A 297 -20.18 -2.87 14.58
N ALA A 298 -19.42 -3.21 15.61
CA ALA A 298 -19.76 -4.17 16.63
C ALA A 298 -20.00 -3.47 17.98
N SER A 299 -20.92 -3.99 18.79
CA SER A 299 -21.31 -3.37 20.06
C SER A 299 -20.34 -3.63 21.22
N SER A 300 -19.43 -4.60 21.09
CA SER A 300 -18.47 -4.97 22.13
C SER A 300 -17.36 -5.88 21.58
N GLU A 301 -16.29 -6.07 22.35
CA GLU A 301 -15.18 -6.97 21.99
C GLU A 301 -15.65 -8.42 21.75
N PRO A 302 -16.47 -9.06 22.62
CA PRO A 302 -17.01 -10.38 22.31
C PRO A 302 -17.82 -10.42 21.02
N HIS A 303 -18.49 -9.31 20.66
CA HIS A 303 -19.24 -9.20 19.43
C HIS A 303 -18.31 -9.13 18.20
N ILE A 304 -17.18 -8.41 18.27
CA ILE A 304 -16.13 -8.42 17.24
C ILE A 304 -15.65 -9.85 17.00
N ARG A 305 -15.25 -10.56 18.05
CA ARG A 305 -14.81 -11.96 17.98
C ARG A 305 -15.84 -12.83 17.26
N ALA A 306 -17.08 -12.72 17.69
CA ALA A 306 -18.21 -13.45 17.15
C ALA A 306 -18.43 -13.21 15.64
N ILE A 307 -18.31 -11.97 15.16
CA ILE A 307 -18.45 -11.64 13.74
C ILE A 307 -17.25 -12.20 12.96
N VAL A 308 -16.03 -11.94 13.42
CA VAL A 308 -14.77 -12.33 12.75
C VAL A 308 -14.67 -13.85 12.61
N GLU A 309 -14.89 -14.61 13.68
CA GLU A 309 -14.88 -16.08 13.63
C GLU A 309 -15.94 -16.62 12.66
N ARG A 310 -17.12 -15.99 12.63
CA ARG A 310 -18.20 -16.41 11.74
C ARG A 310 -17.88 -16.15 10.28
N ILE A 311 -17.30 -14.99 9.97
CA ILE A 311 -16.87 -14.64 8.62
C ILE A 311 -15.85 -15.66 8.11
N GLN A 312 -14.81 -15.94 8.90
CA GLN A 312 -13.78 -16.91 8.52
C GLN A 312 -14.37 -18.30 8.24
N ARG A 313 -15.22 -18.79 9.15
CA ARG A 313 -15.80 -20.13 9.04
C ARG A 313 -16.73 -20.23 7.84
N ASP A 314 -17.71 -19.34 7.72
CA ASP A 314 -18.75 -19.47 6.70
C ASP A 314 -18.21 -19.16 5.30
N VAL A 315 -17.23 -18.25 5.15
CA VAL A 315 -16.54 -18.02 3.86
C VAL A 315 -15.71 -19.24 3.45
N LEU A 316 -15.00 -19.86 4.39
CA LEU A 316 -14.27 -21.11 4.13
C LEU A 316 -15.22 -22.26 3.77
N GLU A 317 -16.34 -22.41 4.47
CA GLU A 317 -17.28 -23.50 4.23
C GLU A 317 -18.00 -23.35 2.88
N LYS A 318 -18.52 -22.15 2.59
CA LYS A 318 -19.39 -21.89 1.43
C LYS A 318 -18.61 -21.57 0.16
N LEU A 319 -17.54 -20.79 0.27
CA LEU A 319 -16.73 -20.37 -0.88
C LEU A 319 -15.39 -21.09 -0.97
N LYS A 320 -15.00 -21.91 0.01
CA LYS A 320 -13.66 -22.55 0.03
C LYS A 320 -12.50 -21.55 -0.01
N VAL A 321 -12.74 -20.30 0.37
CA VAL A 321 -11.73 -19.24 0.48
C VAL A 321 -11.30 -19.12 1.94
N LYS A 322 -9.99 -19.21 2.19
CA LYS A 322 -9.42 -18.89 3.50
C LYS A 322 -9.04 -17.41 3.54
N PRO A 323 -9.16 -16.73 4.70
CA PRO A 323 -8.54 -15.43 4.85
C PRO A 323 -7.03 -15.57 4.61
N LEU A 324 -6.45 -14.63 3.88
CA LEU A 324 -5.00 -14.46 3.77
C LEU A 324 -4.42 -14.11 5.13
N HIS A 325 -5.15 -13.27 5.88
CA HIS A 325 -4.76 -12.84 7.20
C HIS A 325 -5.97 -12.40 8.03
N VAL A 326 -5.86 -12.51 9.35
CA VAL A 326 -6.78 -11.88 10.29
C VAL A 326 -5.94 -11.09 11.27
N ASP A 327 -6.09 -9.77 11.25
CA ASP A 327 -5.33 -8.84 12.08
C ASP A 327 -6.21 -8.27 13.20
N GLY A 328 -5.57 -7.87 14.29
CA GLY A 328 -6.21 -7.32 15.48
C GLY A 328 -6.92 -8.34 16.37
N SER A 329 -6.93 -8.08 17.68
CA SER A 329 -7.67 -8.93 18.63
C SER A 329 -9.03 -8.31 18.97
N PRO A 330 -10.03 -9.08 19.42
CA PRO A 330 -11.29 -8.52 19.90
C PRO A 330 -11.09 -7.43 20.96
N GLU A 331 -10.07 -7.57 21.81
CA GLU A 331 -9.69 -6.64 22.89
C GLU A 331 -9.15 -5.29 22.36
N SER A 332 -8.63 -5.26 21.13
CA SER A 332 -8.20 -4.04 20.46
C SER A 332 -9.36 -3.13 20.01
N ARG A 333 -10.60 -3.62 20.17
CA ARG A 333 -11.82 -3.00 19.67
C ARG A 333 -11.86 -2.82 18.15
N TRP A 334 -10.97 -3.48 17.40
CA TRP A 334 -10.95 -3.49 15.94
C TRP A 334 -10.20 -4.71 15.38
N SER A 335 -10.90 -5.58 14.66
CA SER A 335 -10.29 -6.68 13.90
C SER A 335 -10.48 -6.51 12.40
N ILE A 336 -9.55 -7.04 11.62
CA ILE A 336 -9.54 -7.01 10.16
C ILE A 336 -9.46 -8.44 9.63
N VAL A 337 -10.33 -8.82 8.71
CA VAL A 337 -10.26 -10.08 7.97
C VAL A 337 -9.92 -9.79 6.53
N ASP A 338 -8.75 -10.25 6.09
CA ASP A 338 -8.22 -9.99 4.75
C ASP A 338 -8.38 -11.21 3.84
N PHE A 339 -9.11 -11.05 2.74
CA PHE A 339 -9.26 -12.05 1.68
C PHE A 339 -8.52 -11.64 0.39
N GLY A 340 -7.68 -10.61 0.43
CA GLY A 340 -6.98 -10.03 -0.71
C GLY A 340 -7.86 -9.03 -1.46
N SER A 341 -8.86 -9.51 -2.19
CA SER A 341 -9.78 -8.66 -2.97
C SER A 341 -10.94 -8.08 -2.14
N VAL A 342 -11.10 -8.54 -0.89
CA VAL A 342 -12.06 -7.99 0.07
C VAL A 342 -11.38 -7.89 1.43
N MET A 343 -11.45 -6.72 2.06
CA MET A 343 -10.98 -6.50 3.43
C MET A 343 -12.15 -6.10 4.33
N VAL A 344 -12.39 -6.89 5.38
CA VAL A 344 -13.49 -6.67 6.31
C VAL A 344 -12.95 -6.09 7.61
N HIS A 345 -13.35 -4.87 7.94
CA HIS A 345 -13.03 -4.22 9.20
C HIS A 345 -14.22 -4.34 10.15
N VAL A 346 -14.01 -4.97 11.31
CA VAL A 346 -15.01 -5.13 12.37
C VAL A 346 -14.53 -4.38 13.59
N MET A 347 -15.20 -3.30 13.97
CA MET A 347 -14.70 -2.38 15.01
C MET A 347 -15.82 -1.87 15.90
N THR A 348 -15.48 -1.38 17.10
CA THR A 348 -16.46 -0.67 17.93
C THR A 348 -16.77 0.71 17.36
N GLU A 349 -17.89 1.29 17.79
CA GLU A 349 -18.27 2.66 17.43
C GLU A 349 -17.20 3.69 17.83
N GLU A 350 -16.52 3.46 18.95
CA GLU A 350 -15.40 4.29 19.42
C GLU A 350 -14.22 4.26 18.43
N SER A 351 -13.79 3.07 18.02
CA SER A 351 -12.71 2.90 17.05
C SER A 351 -13.09 3.52 15.70
N ARG A 352 -14.31 3.30 15.24
CA ARG A 352 -14.82 3.86 13.99
C ARG A 352 -14.80 5.38 13.97
N THR A 353 -15.29 6.00 15.05
CA THR A 353 -15.29 7.45 15.22
C THR A 353 -13.87 8.02 15.28
N ARG A 354 -12.94 7.29 15.89
CA ARG A 354 -11.53 7.71 16.03
C ARG A 354 -10.78 7.68 14.71
N TYR A 355 -10.97 6.64 13.90
CA TYR A 355 -10.17 6.40 12.71
C TYR A 355 -10.81 6.88 11.40
N GLN A 356 -12.14 7.11 11.38
CA GLN A 356 -12.88 7.73 10.27
C GLN A 356 -12.50 7.18 8.88
N LEU A 357 -12.44 5.86 8.75
CA LEU A 357 -12.00 5.22 7.50
C LEU A 357 -12.92 5.57 6.32
N GLU A 358 -14.20 5.84 6.58
CA GLU A 358 -15.13 6.31 5.56
C GLU A 358 -14.68 7.61 4.92
N ASP A 359 -14.13 8.54 5.71
CA ASP A 359 -13.69 9.85 5.22
C ASP A 359 -12.36 9.74 4.48
N LEU A 360 -11.50 8.80 4.91
CA LEU A 360 -10.24 8.46 4.22
C LEU A 360 -10.48 7.99 2.77
N TRP A 361 -11.65 7.42 2.48
CA TRP A 361 -12.07 6.96 1.15
C TRP A 361 -13.32 7.69 0.66
N GLY A 362 -13.43 8.98 0.96
CA GLY A 362 -14.61 9.82 0.70
C GLY A 362 -15.14 9.76 -0.74
N ASP A 363 -14.25 9.69 -1.74
CA ASP A 363 -14.58 9.71 -3.17
C ASP A 363 -15.05 8.35 -3.72
N ALA A 364 -14.89 7.28 -2.95
CA ALA A 364 -15.28 5.93 -3.34
C ALA A 364 -16.80 5.72 -3.23
N PRO A 365 -17.46 5.02 -4.18
CA PRO A 365 -18.86 4.67 -4.05
C PRO A 365 -19.13 3.83 -2.79
N LYS A 366 -20.09 4.25 -1.97
CA LYS A 366 -20.47 3.58 -0.72
C LYS A 366 -21.86 2.98 -0.83
N THR A 367 -22.02 1.74 -0.37
CA THR A 367 -23.30 1.05 -0.26
C THR A 367 -23.60 0.70 1.19
N ASP A 368 -24.78 1.11 1.67
CA ASP A 368 -25.33 0.64 2.94
C ASP A 368 -25.90 -0.78 2.75
N ALA A 369 -25.17 -1.78 3.25
CA ALA A 369 -25.51 -3.18 3.06
C ALA A 369 -26.77 -3.56 3.86
N VAL A 370 -27.00 -2.94 5.01
CA VAL A 370 -28.20 -3.18 5.84
C VAL A 370 -29.46 -2.83 5.05
N LYS A 371 -29.53 -1.62 4.49
CA LYS A 371 -30.67 -1.18 3.67
C LYS A 371 -30.88 -2.09 2.46
N ARG A 372 -29.78 -2.50 1.80
CA ARG A 372 -29.80 -3.40 0.64
C ARG A 372 -30.39 -4.77 1.00
N ILE A 373 -29.92 -5.38 2.09
CA ILE A 373 -30.36 -6.71 2.55
C ILE A 373 -31.83 -6.67 2.98
N GLU A 374 -32.23 -5.67 3.77
CA GLU A 374 -33.63 -5.52 4.19
C GLU A 374 -34.59 -5.33 3.01
N ALA A 375 -34.21 -4.53 2.01
CA ALA A 375 -34.99 -4.37 0.80
C ALA A 375 -35.14 -5.69 0.02
N ALA A 376 -34.08 -6.50 -0.04
CA ALA A 376 -34.11 -7.82 -0.68
C ALA A 376 -35.01 -8.81 0.09
N LEU A 377 -34.95 -8.81 1.43
CA LEU A 377 -35.81 -9.64 2.28
C LEU A 377 -37.30 -9.25 2.13
N ARG A 378 -37.61 -7.95 2.10
CA ARG A 378 -38.99 -7.46 1.86
C ARG A 378 -39.51 -7.90 0.50
N ARG A 379 -38.72 -7.79 -0.57
CA ARG A 379 -39.09 -8.26 -1.92
C ARG A 379 -39.35 -9.76 -1.97
N ARG A 380 -38.53 -10.57 -1.29
CA ARG A 380 -38.72 -12.03 -1.18
C ARG A 380 -40.01 -12.36 -0.44
N ALA A 381 -40.30 -11.68 0.68
CA ALA A 381 -41.53 -11.91 1.45
C ALA A 381 -42.81 -11.57 0.67
N VAL A 382 -42.77 -10.51 -0.16
CA VAL A 382 -43.89 -10.15 -1.05
C VAL A 382 -44.10 -11.23 -2.12
N SER A 383 -43.03 -11.68 -2.79
CA SER A 383 -43.10 -12.71 -3.82
C SER A 383 -43.60 -14.07 -3.29
N THR A 384 -43.24 -14.45 -2.06
CA THR A 384 -43.73 -15.68 -1.43
C THR A 384 -45.23 -15.58 -1.10
N LYS A 385 -45.68 -14.45 -0.56
CA LYS A 385 -47.11 -14.21 -0.27
C LYS A 385 -47.96 -14.19 -1.55
N GLU A 386 -47.46 -13.61 -2.65
CA GLU A 386 -48.15 -13.64 -3.95
C GLU A 386 -48.25 -15.05 -4.52
N LYS A 387 -47.22 -15.89 -4.36
CA LYS A 387 -47.24 -17.30 -4.77
C LYS A 387 -48.16 -18.17 -3.91
N GLU A 388 -48.30 -17.86 -2.62
CA GLU A 388 -49.23 -18.54 -1.71
C GLU A 388 -50.68 -18.08 -1.91
N ALA A 389 -50.92 -16.83 -2.31
CA ALA A 389 -52.27 -16.34 -2.64
C ALA A 389 -52.76 -16.78 -4.03
N ALA A 390 -51.86 -17.18 -4.92
CA ALA A 390 -52.16 -17.69 -6.26
C ALA A 390 -52.36 -19.22 -6.31
N LYS A 391 -52.30 -19.90 -5.17
CA LYS A 391 -52.45 -21.35 -5.01
C LYS A 391 -53.64 -21.65 -4.11
#